data_AF-A0A819ADR5-F1
#
_entry.id   AF-A0A819ADR5-F1
#
_cell.length_a   1.000
_cell.length_b   1.000
_cell.length_c   1.000
_cell.angle_alpha   90.00
_cell.angle_beta   90.00
_cell.angle_gamma   90.00
#
_symmetry.space_group_name_H-M   'P 1'
#
loop_
_entity.id
_entity.type
_entity.pdbx_description
1 polymer ?
#
loop_
_entity_poly.entity_id
_entity_poly.type
_entity_poly.pdbx_seq_one_letter_code
_entity_poly.pdbx_strand_id
1 'polypeptide(L)'
;MKALNFACFFDIDGVITKGPNFITVAKPAIQTLIQLKIPVVFVSNTCMLESDKAKQLSAVLGVTIHPEQVVLAQTPMRTLTDLHNKHVLVSGQGPAEDIARIIGFKSITTIEKVCEAFPELDMVNHMNRDRLSEMISTQGLIHDENFRPIDAIVLLGEPIQWERSLQVIIDLLLTDGNPAIVSAY
;
A
#
# COMPACT_ATOMS: atom_id res chain seq x y z
N MET A 1 -0.57 -3.65 44.55
CA MET A 1 -0.25 -4.58 43.44
C MET A 1 1.04 -4.11 42.79
N LYS A 2 2.02 -5.00 42.53
CA LYS A 2 3.21 -4.66 41.73
C LYS A 2 2.76 -4.28 40.33
N ALA A 3 3.26 -3.17 39.78
CA ALA A 3 3.05 -2.84 38.38
C ALA A 3 3.69 -3.94 37.52
N LEU A 4 2.92 -4.50 36.59
CA LEU A 4 3.44 -5.42 35.58
C LEU A 4 4.31 -4.60 34.62
N ASN A 5 5.60 -4.91 34.51
CA ASN A 5 6.56 -4.12 33.73
C ASN A 5 6.82 -4.75 32.35
N PHE A 6 5.75 -4.96 31.58
CA PHE A 6 5.85 -5.45 30.21
C PHE A 6 4.67 -5.00 29.36
N ALA A 7 4.82 -5.10 28.05
CA ALA A 7 3.79 -4.90 27.04
C ALA A 7 3.79 -6.08 26.06
N CYS A 8 2.69 -6.29 25.35
CA CYS A 8 2.55 -7.36 24.37
C CYS A 8 2.32 -6.78 22.97
N PHE A 9 3.06 -7.30 22.00
CA PHE A 9 2.85 -7.06 20.58
C PHE A 9 2.35 -8.36 19.97
N PHE A 10 1.17 -8.33 19.35
CA PHE A 10 0.60 -9.49 18.68
C PHE A 10 0.62 -9.29 17.18
N ASP A 11 1.19 -10.26 16.47
CA ASP A 11 0.82 -10.47 15.08
C ASP A 11 -0.70 -10.73 14.98
N ILE A 12 -1.30 -10.43 13.84
CA ILE A 12 -2.73 -10.67 13.59
C ILE A 12 -2.89 -11.98 12.83
N ASP A 13 -2.22 -12.12 11.69
CA ASP A 13 -2.44 -13.20 10.74
C ASP A 13 -1.70 -14.46 11.18
N GLY A 14 -2.44 -15.50 11.53
CA GLY A 14 -1.90 -16.75 12.10
C GLY A 14 -1.86 -16.78 13.63
N VAL A 15 -2.13 -15.65 14.30
CA VAL A 15 -2.14 -15.54 15.77
C VAL A 15 -3.53 -15.21 16.31
N ILE A 16 -4.20 -14.21 15.72
CA ILE A 16 -5.56 -13.79 16.07
C ILE A 16 -6.56 -14.31 15.04
N THR A 17 -6.20 -14.27 13.76
CA THR A 17 -7.02 -14.71 12.65
C THR A 17 -6.30 -15.78 11.83
N LYS A 18 -7.04 -16.55 11.04
CA LYS A 18 -6.51 -17.41 9.98
C LYS A 18 -7.39 -17.27 8.75
N GLY A 19 -6.97 -16.39 7.84
CA GLY A 19 -7.83 -15.90 6.77
C GLY A 19 -9.08 -15.22 7.35
N PRO A 20 -10.30 -15.58 6.91
CA PRO A 20 -11.53 -14.98 7.45
C PRO A 20 -11.91 -15.49 8.84
N ASN A 21 -11.26 -16.56 9.33
CA ASN A 21 -11.66 -17.23 10.57
C ASN A 21 -10.91 -16.67 11.77
N PHE A 22 -11.60 -16.61 12.90
CA PHE A 22 -10.99 -16.22 14.16
C PHE A 22 -10.37 -17.42 14.90
N ILE A 23 -9.19 -17.22 15.49
CA ILE A 23 -8.56 -18.21 16.37
C ILE A 23 -9.19 -18.10 17.76
N THR A 24 -10.04 -19.08 18.09
CA THR A 24 -10.92 -19.05 19.27
C THR A 24 -10.20 -18.75 20.60
N VAL A 25 -8.97 -19.25 20.77
CA VAL A 25 -8.17 -19.04 21.99
C VAL A 25 -7.60 -17.62 22.13
N ALA A 26 -7.51 -16.86 21.04
CA ALA A 26 -6.91 -15.52 21.08
C ALA A 26 -7.78 -14.52 21.86
N LYS A 27 -9.11 -14.64 21.78
CA LYS A 27 -10.06 -13.71 22.40
C LYS A 27 -9.94 -13.68 23.92
N PRO A 28 -10.11 -14.80 24.64
CA PRO A 28 -9.98 -14.78 26.10
C PRO A 28 -8.57 -14.37 26.55
N ALA A 29 -7.52 -14.72 25.81
CA ALA A 29 -6.15 -14.31 26.13
C ALA A 29 -5.98 -12.77 26.06
N ILE A 30 -6.37 -12.16 24.93
CA ILE A 30 -6.26 -10.70 24.73
C ILE A 30 -7.17 -9.94 25.69
N GLN A 31 -8.40 -10.40 25.90
CA GLN A 31 -9.33 -9.80 26.86
C GLN A 31 -8.73 -9.80 28.28
N THR A 32 -8.06 -10.89 28.68
CA THR A 32 -7.40 -10.99 29.99
C THR A 32 -6.29 -9.95 30.12
N LEU A 33 -5.44 -9.80 29.11
CA LEU A 33 -4.36 -8.80 29.13
C LEU A 33 -4.90 -7.37 29.27
N ILE A 34 -5.96 -7.04 28.53
CA ILE A 34 -6.61 -5.73 28.58
C ILE A 34 -7.25 -5.49 29.96
N GLN A 35 -7.94 -6.48 30.54
CA GLN A 35 -8.52 -6.39 31.89
C GLN A 35 -7.45 -6.16 32.96
N LEU A 36 -6.28 -6.78 32.80
CA LEU A 36 -5.11 -6.58 33.67
C LEU A 36 -4.38 -5.27 33.41
N LYS A 37 -4.87 -4.44 32.47
CA LYS A 37 -4.26 -3.16 32.05
C LYS A 37 -2.83 -3.32 31.55
N ILE A 38 -2.50 -4.46 30.96
CA ILE A 38 -1.24 -4.68 30.25
C ILE A 38 -1.35 -3.98 28.89
N PRO A 39 -0.38 -3.14 28.49
CA PRO A 39 -0.40 -2.52 27.17
C PRO A 39 -0.33 -3.58 26.06
N VAL A 40 -1.24 -3.47 25.09
CA VAL A 40 -1.32 -4.38 23.94
C VAL A 40 -1.31 -3.57 22.65
N VAL A 41 -0.45 -3.98 21.72
CA VAL A 41 -0.35 -3.46 20.35
C VAL A 41 -0.53 -4.62 19.37
N PHE A 42 -1.22 -4.37 18.27
CA PHE A 42 -1.46 -5.30 17.19
C PHE A 42 -0.62 -4.90 15.98
N VAL A 43 0.12 -5.85 15.41
CA VAL A 43 1.02 -5.63 14.30
C VAL A 43 0.61 -6.57 13.16
N SER A 44 0.57 -6.07 11.92
CA SER A 44 0.30 -6.92 10.75
C SER A 44 0.96 -6.32 9.51
N ASN A 45 1.38 -7.17 8.59
CA ASN A 45 1.93 -6.74 7.30
C ASN A 45 0.84 -6.43 6.26
N THR A 46 -0.43 -6.40 6.67
CA THR A 46 -1.54 -5.99 5.78
C THR A 46 -1.50 -4.48 5.52
N CYS A 47 -1.94 -4.06 4.33
CA CYS A 47 -2.08 -2.67 3.97
C CYS A 47 -3.57 -2.27 3.92
N MET A 48 -3.99 -1.45 4.88
CA MET A 48 -5.35 -0.89 4.99
C MET A 48 -5.32 0.26 6.00
N LEU A 49 -6.45 0.93 6.24
CA LEU A 49 -6.50 1.95 7.30
C LEU A 49 -6.40 1.30 8.69
N GLU A 50 -5.57 1.85 9.57
CA GLU A 50 -5.44 1.39 10.96
C GLU A 50 -6.78 1.45 11.69
N SER A 51 -7.60 2.46 11.37
CA SER A 51 -8.94 2.62 11.92
C SER A 51 -9.89 1.49 11.53
N ASP A 52 -9.81 1.00 10.30
CA ASP A 52 -10.66 -0.11 9.85
C ASP A 52 -10.17 -1.44 10.42
N LYS A 53 -8.85 -1.65 10.53
CA LYS A 53 -8.30 -2.83 11.21
C LYS A 53 -8.68 -2.83 12.70
N ALA A 54 -8.59 -1.68 13.37
CA ALA A 54 -8.99 -1.55 14.77
C ALA A 54 -10.47 -1.87 14.98
N LYS A 55 -11.37 -1.44 14.08
CA LYS A 55 -12.80 -1.83 14.09
C LYS A 55 -12.97 -3.34 13.91
N GLN A 56 -12.27 -3.95 12.96
CA GLN A 56 -12.33 -5.39 12.72
C GLN A 56 -11.88 -6.18 13.97
N LEU A 57 -10.73 -5.82 14.56
CA LEU A 57 -10.23 -6.43 15.78
C LEU A 57 -11.21 -6.24 16.95
N SER A 58 -11.80 -5.04 17.08
CA SER A 58 -12.77 -4.75 18.14
C SER A 58 -14.00 -5.64 18.07
N ALA A 59 -14.56 -5.81 16.85
CA ALA A 59 -15.73 -6.66 16.63
C ALA A 59 -15.44 -8.13 17.00
N VAL A 60 -14.26 -8.63 16.63
CA VAL A 60 -13.86 -10.01 16.85
C VAL A 60 -13.53 -10.27 18.34
N LEU A 61 -12.72 -9.40 18.94
CA LEU A 61 -12.26 -9.53 20.32
C LEU A 61 -13.32 -9.11 21.34
N GLY A 62 -14.36 -8.39 20.93
CA GLY A 62 -15.44 -7.92 21.81
C GLY A 62 -14.97 -6.87 22.83
N VAL A 63 -13.94 -6.11 22.51
CA VAL A 63 -13.34 -5.04 23.31
C VAL A 63 -12.93 -3.90 22.38
N THR A 64 -12.95 -2.66 22.87
CA THR A 64 -12.53 -1.52 22.06
C THR A 64 -11.02 -1.56 21.82
N ILE A 65 -10.62 -1.63 20.56
CA ILE A 65 -9.25 -1.43 20.10
C ILE A 65 -9.18 -0.07 19.41
N HIS A 66 -8.22 0.76 19.83
CA HIS A 66 -8.00 2.07 19.24
C HIS A 66 -7.04 1.99 18.04
N PRO A 67 -7.16 2.86 17.01
CA PRO A 67 -6.26 2.87 15.86
C PRO A 67 -4.78 2.99 16.24
N GLU A 68 -4.47 3.72 17.33
CA GLU A 68 -3.11 3.91 17.86
C GLU A 68 -2.50 2.61 18.42
N GLN A 69 -3.32 1.59 18.67
CA GLN A 69 -2.87 0.26 19.07
C GLN A 69 -2.59 -0.64 17.87
N VAL A 70 -2.76 -0.15 16.63
CA VAL A 70 -2.56 -0.95 15.41
C VAL A 70 -1.38 -0.39 14.63
N VAL A 71 -0.43 -1.25 14.31
CA VAL A 71 0.71 -0.97 13.44
C VAL A 71 0.59 -1.86 12.21
N LEU A 72 0.45 -1.24 11.05
CA LEU A 72 0.37 -1.91 9.76
C LEU A 72 1.65 -1.72 8.96
N ALA A 73 1.81 -2.44 7.85
CA ALA A 73 3.01 -2.38 7.02
C ALA A 73 3.41 -0.96 6.64
N GLN A 74 2.43 -0.10 6.36
CA GLN A 74 2.65 1.28 5.95
C GLN A 74 2.78 2.28 7.11
N THR A 75 2.46 1.90 8.35
CA THR A 75 2.48 2.83 9.50
C THR A 75 3.84 3.52 9.70
N PRO A 76 5.00 2.82 9.57
CA PRO A 76 6.31 3.47 9.68
C PRO A 76 6.57 4.54 8.60
N MET A 77 5.90 4.48 7.45
CA MET A 77 6.12 5.44 6.35
C MET A 77 5.75 6.88 6.73
N ARG A 78 4.95 7.07 7.80
CA ARG A 78 4.64 8.40 8.34
C ARG A 78 5.88 9.15 8.81
N THR A 79 6.97 8.45 9.12
CA THR A 79 8.24 9.07 9.54
C THR A 79 9.16 9.42 8.37
N LEU A 80 8.85 9.00 7.14
CA LEU A 80 9.63 9.27 5.92
C LEU A 80 9.40 10.68 5.38
N THR A 81 9.50 11.69 6.24
CA THR A 81 9.12 13.08 5.94
C THR A 81 9.91 13.69 4.79
N ASP A 82 11.14 13.22 4.56
CA ASP A 82 11.99 13.66 3.46
C ASP A 82 11.44 13.27 2.08
N LEU A 83 10.61 12.22 2.03
CA LEU A 83 9.96 11.75 0.81
C LEU A 83 8.56 12.36 0.60
N HIS A 84 7.95 12.98 1.62
CA HIS A 84 6.55 13.42 1.54
C HIS A 84 6.28 14.50 0.47
N ASN A 85 7.29 15.32 0.15
CA ASN A 85 7.19 16.36 -0.88
C ASN A 85 7.66 15.90 -2.28
N LYS A 86 8.19 14.68 -2.39
CA LYS A 86 8.69 14.10 -3.64
C LYS A 86 7.55 13.60 -4.51
N HIS A 87 7.80 13.42 -5.80
CA HIS A 87 6.87 12.77 -6.71
C HIS A 87 6.97 11.25 -6.55
N VAL A 88 5.97 10.66 -5.90
CA VAL A 88 5.99 9.25 -5.51
C VAL A 88 5.05 8.44 -6.37
N LEU A 89 5.57 7.35 -6.94
CA LEU A 89 4.76 6.29 -7.50
C LEU A 89 4.26 5.38 -6.37
N VAL A 90 2.96 5.12 -6.33
CA VAL A 90 2.34 4.21 -5.39
C VAL A 90 1.75 3.02 -6.13
N SER A 91 2.03 1.82 -5.63
CA SER A 91 1.48 0.55 -6.12
C SER A 91 0.95 -0.27 -4.94
N GLY A 92 -0.21 -0.90 -5.10
CA GLY A 92 -0.81 -1.77 -4.10
C GLY A 92 -2.30 -1.94 -4.31
N GLN A 93 -2.90 -2.93 -3.66
CA GLN A 93 -4.34 -3.17 -3.72
C GLN A 93 -5.13 -2.24 -2.80
N GLY A 94 -6.33 -1.86 -3.24
CA GLY A 94 -7.26 -1.06 -2.46
C GLY A 94 -7.04 0.45 -2.64
N PRO A 95 -7.43 1.28 -1.67
CA PRO A 95 -7.33 2.74 -1.77
C PRO A 95 -5.89 3.22 -1.51
N ALA A 96 -4.93 2.71 -2.29
CA ALA A 96 -3.50 2.94 -2.08
C ALA A 96 -3.14 4.44 -2.17
N GLU A 97 -3.76 5.18 -3.07
CA GLU A 97 -3.58 6.63 -3.17
C GLU A 97 -4.07 7.35 -1.90
N ASP A 98 -5.25 6.99 -1.37
CA ASP A 98 -5.78 7.60 -0.14
C ASP A 98 -4.91 7.27 1.08
N ILE A 99 -4.44 6.02 1.18
CA ILE A 99 -3.51 5.57 2.22
C ILE A 99 -2.22 6.39 2.14
N ALA A 100 -1.64 6.57 0.94
CA ALA A 100 -0.46 7.40 0.74
C ALA A 100 -0.67 8.86 1.16
N ARG A 101 -1.85 9.43 0.86
CA ARG A 101 -2.21 10.79 1.31
C ARG A 101 -2.30 10.89 2.84
N ILE A 102 -2.92 9.90 3.48
CA ILE A 102 -3.03 9.83 4.95
C ILE A 102 -1.66 9.70 5.61
N ILE A 103 -0.73 8.96 4.99
CA ILE A 103 0.65 8.83 5.46
C ILE A 103 1.40 10.17 5.42
N GLY A 104 1.10 11.01 4.43
CA GLY A 104 1.67 12.36 4.29
C GLY A 104 2.25 12.68 2.91
N PHE A 105 2.23 11.73 1.96
CA PHE A 105 2.70 11.99 0.59
C PHE A 105 1.80 12.99 -0.13
N LYS A 106 2.41 13.97 -0.81
CA LYS A 106 1.69 15.08 -1.44
C LYS A 106 1.50 14.91 -2.95
N SER A 107 2.57 14.52 -3.65
CA SER A 107 2.57 14.31 -5.10
C SER A 107 2.57 12.82 -5.38
N ILE A 108 1.39 12.25 -5.62
CA ILE A 108 1.20 10.81 -5.77
C ILE A 108 0.73 10.50 -7.19
N THR A 109 1.38 9.52 -7.80
CA THR A 109 0.98 8.92 -9.08
C THR A 109 0.82 7.42 -8.87
N THR A 110 -0.15 6.79 -9.52
CA THR A 110 -0.35 5.33 -9.46
C THR A 110 0.17 4.67 -10.72
N ILE A 111 0.31 3.34 -10.70
CA ILE A 111 0.68 2.55 -11.90
C ILE A 111 -0.27 2.85 -13.06
N GLU A 112 -1.57 2.94 -12.79
CA GLU A 112 -2.60 3.23 -13.80
C GLU A 112 -2.37 4.60 -14.43
N LYS A 113 -2.06 5.64 -13.64
CA LYS A 113 -1.77 6.98 -14.14
C LYS A 113 -0.50 7.03 -15.00
N VAL A 114 0.51 6.22 -14.68
CA VAL A 114 1.69 6.07 -15.55
C VAL A 114 1.29 5.45 -16.88
N CYS A 115 0.53 4.35 -16.86
CA CYS A 115 0.07 3.67 -18.08
C CYS A 115 -0.93 4.51 -18.89
N GLU A 116 -1.68 5.42 -18.27
CA GLU A 116 -2.52 6.37 -18.98
C GLU A 116 -1.69 7.43 -19.72
N ALA A 117 -0.62 7.93 -19.09
CA ALA A 117 0.29 8.92 -19.68
C ALA A 117 1.28 8.31 -20.69
N PHE A 118 1.64 7.04 -20.52
CA PHE A 118 2.59 6.27 -21.34
C PHE A 118 2.04 4.86 -21.61
N PRO A 119 1.03 4.71 -22.49
CA PRO A 119 0.37 3.44 -22.74
C PRO A 119 1.28 2.32 -23.25
N GLU A 120 2.38 2.66 -23.91
CA GLU A 120 3.41 1.73 -24.38
C GLU A 120 4.18 1.03 -23.26
N LEU A 121 4.03 1.45 -22.00
CA LEU A 121 4.60 0.74 -20.84
C LEU A 121 3.72 -0.43 -20.36
N ASP A 122 2.47 -0.53 -20.83
CA ASP A 122 1.54 -1.63 -20.48
C ASP A 122 1.32 -2.58 -21.67
N MET A 123 2.41 -3.14 -22.21
CA MET A 123 2.33 -4.08 -23.35
C MET A 123 1.90 -5.49 -22.97
N VAL A 124 1.85 -5.79 -21.66
CA VAL A 124 1.31 -7.06 -21.15
C VAL A 124 -0.21 -7.15 -21.33
N ASN A 125 -0.90 -6.01 -21.36
CA ASN A 125 -2.33 -5.93 -21.59
C ASN A 125 -2.65 -5.94 -23.10
N HIS A 126 -3.19 -7.06 -23.58
CA HIS A 126 -3.56 -7.24 -25.00
C HIS A 126 -4.51 -6.15 -25.51
N MET A 127 -5.52 -5.77 -24.71
CA MET A 127 -6.47 -4.73 -25.11
C MET A 127 -5.80 -3.36 -25.23
N ASN A 128 -4.81 -3.10 -24.36
CA ASN A 128 -4.04 -1.87 -24.46
C ASN A 128 -3.17 -1.84 -25.72
N ARG A 129 -2.61 -2.98 -26.15
CA ARG A 129 -1.84 -3.05 -27.41
C ARG A 129 -2.69 -2.73 -28.64
N ASP A 130 -3.91 -3.28 -28.70
CA ASP A 130 -4.82 -3.01 -29.81
C ASP A 130 -5.20 -1.52 -29.86
N ARG A 131 -5.53 -0.95 -28.69
CA ARG A 131 -5.81 0.49 -28.53
C ARG A 131 -4.62 1.36 -28.93
N LEU A 132 -3.42 0.99 -28.51
CA LEU A 132 -2.19 1.71 -28.80
C LEU A 132 -1.88 1.70 -30.31
N SER A 133 -2.05 0.56 -30.97
CA SER A 133 -1.88 0.42 -32.43
C SER A 133 -2.81 1.36 -33.21
N GLU A 134 -4.08 1.42 -32.81
CA GLU A 134 -5.07 2.34 -33.40
C GLU A 134 -4.70 3.80 -33.14
N MET A 135 -4.29 4.14 -31.92
CA MET A 135 -3.88 5.50 -31.54
C MET A 135 -2.67 5.97 -32.34
N ILE A 136 -1.63 5.14 -32.45
CA ILE A 136 -0.43 5.43 -33.25
C ILE A 136 -0.80 5.66 -34.72
N SER A 137 -1.69 4.82 -35.26
CA SER A 137 -2.10 4.91 -36.67
C SER A 137 -2.94 6.14 -37.00
N THR A 138 -3.64 6.72 -36.01
CA THR A 138 -4.60 7.82 -36.23
C THR A 138 -4.10 9.18 -35.76
N GLN A 139 -3.38 9.24 -34.64
CA GLN A 139 -3.02 10.49 -33.94
C GLN A 139 -1.51 10.59 -33.66
N GLY A 140 -0.76 9.50 -33.83
CA GLY A 140 0.61 9.38 -33.32
C GLY A 140 0.64 9.12 -31.81
N LEU A 141 1.83 8.81 -31.29
CA LEU A 141 2.02 8.61 -29.85
C LEU A 141 2.15 9.97 -29.17
N ILE A 142 1.24 10.29 -28.25
CA ILE A 142 1.23 11.56 -27.51
C ILE A 142 1.50 11.23 -26.05
N HIS A 143 2.60 11.75 -25.51
CA HIS A 143 2.94 11.67 -24.09
C HIS A 143 2.52 12.95 -23.37
N ASP A 144 2.29 12.85 -22.07
CA ASP A 144 2.18 14.04 -21.24
C ASP A 144 3.58 14.66 -21.03
N GLU A 145 3.87 15.73 -21.79
CA GLU A 145 5.14 16.48 -21.69
C GLU A 145 5.36 17.11 -20.31
N ASN A 146 4.31 17.27 -19.51
CA ASN A 146 4.41 17.82 -18.15
C ASN A 146 4.59 16.72 -17.10
N PHE A 147 4.67 15.45 -17.50
CA PHE A 147 4.88 14.36 -16.57
C PHE A 147 6.27 14.46 -15.94
N ARG A 148 6.31 14.77 -14.65
CA ARG A 148 7.57 14.87 -13.90
C ARG A 148 8.12 13.47 -13.60
N PRO A 149 9.45 13.28 -13.63
CA PRO A 149 10.05 12.02 -13.19
C PRO A 149 9.59 11.59 -11.79
N ILE A 150 9.53 10.27 -11.59
CA ILE A 150 9.22 9.66 -10.30
C ILE A 150 10.48 9.68 -9.42
N ASP A 151 10.41 10.35 -8.27
CA ASP A 151 11.52 10.44 -7.31
C ASP A 151 11.61 9.21 -6.40
N ALA A 152 10.50 8.52 -6.14
CA ALA A 152 10.45 7.35 -5.26
C ALA A 152 9.29 6.41 -5.62
N ILE A 153 9.45 5.13 -5.33
CA ILE A 153 8.42 4.09 -5.53
C ILE A 153 8.05 3.51 -4.16
N VAL A 154 6.77 3.51 -3.83
CA VAL A 154 6.21 2.98 -2.58
C VAL A 154 5.23 1.86 -2.87
N LEU A 155 5.51 0.68 -2.30
CA LEU A 155 4.66 -0.50 -2.42
C LEU A 155 3.78 -0.63 -1.17
N LEU A 156 2.50 -0.31 -1.31
CA LEU A 156 1.46 -0.36 -0.28
C LEU A 156 0.69 -1.71 -0.34
N GLY A 157 1.43 -2.81 -0.30
CA GLY A 157 0.90 -4.17 -0.43
C GLY A 157 1.00 -4.72 -1.85
N GLU A 158 0.34 -5.86 -2.09
CA GLU A 158 0.40 -6.57 -3.37
C GLU A 158 -0.50 -5.89 -4.41
N PRO A 159 -0.03 -5.59 -5.63
CA PRO A 159 -0.89 -5.15 -6.71
C PRO A 159 -1.72 -6.31 -7.29
N ILE A 160 -2.85 -5.99 -7.94
CA ILE A 160 -3.72 -7.00 -8.57
C ILE A 160 -3.06 -7.59 -9.83
N GLN A 161 -2.41 -6.74 -10.64
CA GLN A 161 -1.75 -7.13 -11.89
C GLN A 161 -0.24 -6.96 -11.73
N TRP A 162 0.41 -8.04 -11.28
CA TRP A 162 1.85 -8.04 -11.01
C TRP A 162 2.65 -7.84 -12.29
N GLU A 163 2.26 -8.46 -13.39
CA GLU A 163 2.93 -8.36 -14.68
C GLU A 163 3.05 -6.90 -15.14
N ARG A 164 1.95 -6.13 -15.08
CA ARG A 164 1.94 -4.70 -15.42
C ARG A 164 2.78 -3.92 -14.42
N SER A 165 2.52 -4.12 -13.13
CA SER A 165 3.18 -3.34 -12.08
C SER A 165 4.69 -3.53 -12.11
N LEU A 166 5.15 -4.77 -12.29
CA LEU A 166 6.57 -5.09 -12.40
C LEU A 166 7.20 -4.49 -13.65
N GLN A 167 6.55 -4.59 -14.82
CA GLN A 167 7.05 -3.97 -16.06
C GLN A 167 7.29 -2.46 -15.84
N VAL A 168 6.26 -1.74 -15.41
CA VAL A 168 6.32 -0.29 -15.20
C VAL A 168 7.33 0.09 -14.13
N ILE A 169 7.37 -0.63 -13.00
CA ILE A 169 8.33 -0.35 -11.92
C ILE A 169 9.77 -0.56 -12.39
N ILE A 170 10.04 -1.66 -13.10
CA ILE A 170 11.38 -1.97 -13.60
C ILE A 170 11.80 -0.91 -14.62
N ASP A 171 10.94 -0.55 -15.55
CA ASP A 171 11.21 0.48 -16.56
C ASP A 171 11.57 1.81 -15.90
N LEU A 172 10.77 2.26 -14.93
CA LEU A 172 11.05 3.49 -14.17
C LEU A 172 12.35 3.41 -13.37
N LEU A 173 12.69 2.26 -12.79
CA LEU A 173 13.97 2.09 -12.09
C LEU A 173 15.16 2.16 -13.05
N LEU A 174 15.02 1.67 -14.29
CA LEU A 174 16.06 1.70 -15.31
C LEU A 174 16.22 3.07 -15.98
N THR A 175 15.20 3.94 -15.89
CA THR A 175 15.19 5.26 -16.51
C THR A 175 15.25 6.43 -15.53
N ASP A 176 15.69 6.17 -14.29
CA ASP A 176 15.77 7.18 -13.23
C ASP A 176 14.43 7.93 -13.01
N GLY A 177 13.35 7.14 -13.03
CA GLY A 177 11.98 7.61 -12.84
C GLY A 177 11.34 8.28 -14.05
N ASN A 178 12.03 8.36 -15.20
CA ASN A 178 11.50 9.01 -16.39
C ASN A 178 10.87 8.01 -17.39
N PRO A 179 9.53 7.90 -17.47
CA PRO A 179 8.87 6.96 -18.37
C PRO A 179 9.12 7.26 -19.86
N ALA A 180 9.39 8.50 -20.25
CA ALA A 180 9.57 8.89 -21.66
C ALA A 180 10.87 8.35 -22.28
N ILE A 181 11.84 7.90 -21.48
CA ILE A 181 13.10 7.33 -21.98
C ILE A 181 12.90 5.90 -22.49
N VAL A 182 11.91 5.17 -21.94
CA VAL A 182 11.65 3.77 -22.30
C VAL A 182 11.20 3.65 -23.75
N SER A 183 10.38 4.60 -24.21
CA SER A 183 9.82 4.65 -25.57
C SER A 183 10.85 4.99 -26.66
N ALA A 184 12.12 5.19 -26.30
CA ALA A 184 13.21 5.50 -27.23
C ALA A 184 14.05 4.28 -27.66
N TYR A 185 13.73 3.08 -27.16
CA TYR A 185 14.35 1.79 -27.56
C TYR A 185 13.46 1.01 -28.52
#